data_AF-A0A401MVT4-F1
#
_entry.id   AF-A0A401MVT4-F1
#
_cell.length_a   1.000
_cell.length_b   1.000
_cell.length_c   1.000
_cell.angle_alpha   90.00
_cell.angle_beta   90.00
_cell.angle_gamma   90.00
#
_symmetry.space_group_name_H-M   'P 1'
#
loop_
_entity.id
_entity.type
_entity.pdbx_description
1 polymer ?
#
loop_
_entity_poly.entity_id
_entity_poly.type
_entity_poly.pdbx_seq_one_letter_code
_entity_poly.pdbx_strand_id
1 'polypeptide(L)'
;MNPTDEQAADAFHAGNHLALQAGAGTGKTTTLALLARSTQRRGRYLAYNRAIAEDARASFPATVTCKTAHALAYAAVGHRYTRRLNSPRRPAWRTGCDLGLTDSLRIGGRDISQRTLSNAALRTVTRFCHTAERTIGHHHVPRLRGLDDPDHHAEPSEGV
;
A
#
# COMPACT_ATOMS: atom_id res chain seq x y z
N MET A 1 21.84 17.78 4.78
CA MET A 1 22.94 17.90 3.80
C MET A 1 22.35 17.47 2.46
N ASN A 2 22.07 18.41 1.55
CA ASN A 2 21.48 18.08 0.24
C ASN A 2 22.59 17.48 -0.63
N PRO A 3 22.42 16.27 -1.18
CA PRO A 3 23.36 15.73 -2.14
C PRO A 3 23.45 16.68 -3.35
N THR A 4 24.65 17.05 -3.77
CA THR A 4 24.86 17.68 -5.09
C THR A 4 24.48 16.70 -6.20
N ASP A 5 24.14 17.21 -7.39
CA ASP A 5 23.72 16.39 -8.54
C ASP A 5 24.76 15.29 -8.89
N GLU A 6 26.04 15.54 -8.66
CA GLU A 6 27.13 14.56 -8.82
C GLU A 6 27.02 13.40 -7.82
N GLN A 7 26.75 13.68 -6.54
CA GLN A 7 26.58 12.64 -5.51
C GLN A 7 25.35 11.78 -5.79
N ALA A 8 24.30 12.37 -6.37
CA ALA A 8 23.13 11.64 -6.84
C ALA A 8 23.45 10.70 -8.01
N ALA A 9 24.26 11.16 -8.97
CA ALA A 9 24.70 10.36 -10.10
C ALA A 9 25.58 9.18 -9.66
N ASP A 10 26.57 9.42 -8.80
CA ASP A 10 27.45 8.38 -8.27
C ASP A 10 26.67 7.30 -7.50
N ALA A 11 25.76 7.73 -6.61
CA ALA A 11 24.90 6.81 -5.86
C ALA A 11 24.00 5.98 -6.80
N PHE A 12 23.46 6.59 -7.85
CA PHE A 12 22.66 5.91 -8.86
C PHE A 12 23.47 4.87 -9.63
N HIS A 13 24.69 5.22 -10.07
CA HIS A 13 25.56 4.30 -10.80
C HIS A 13 26.02 3.12 -9.93
N ALA A 14 26.29 3.37 -8.64
CA ALA A 14 26.60 2.35 -7.65
C ALA A 14 25.40 1.43 -7.31
N GLY A 15 24.18 1.80 -7.68
CA GLY A 15 22.97 1.04 -7.38
C GLY A 15 22.46 1.21 -5.95
N ASN A 16 22.88 2.28 -5.26
CA ASN A 16 22.48 2.58 -3.90
C ASN A 16 21.07 3.19 -3.83
N HIS A 17 20.47 3.13 -2.64
CA HIS A 17 19.24 3.86 -2.37
C HIS A 17 19.55 5.36 -2.23
N LEU A 18 18.83 6.19 -2.99
CA LEU A 18 19.00 7.63 -3.02
C LEU A 18 17.68 8.33 -2.70
N ALA A 19 17.72 9.30 -1.79
CA ALA A 19 16.61 10.20 -1.52
C ALA A 19 16.98 11.61 -2.00
N LEU A 20 16.32 12.08 -3.07
CA LEU A 20 16.49 13.42 -3.59
C LEU A 20 15.53 14.39 -2.88
N GLN A 21 16.07 15.18 -1.95
CA GLN A 21 15.35 16.32 -1.39
C GLN A 21 15.48 17.51 -2.32
N ALA A 22 14.35 18.08 -2.72
CA ALA A 22 14.36 19.32 -3.48
C ALA A 22 13.10 20.14 -3.15
N GLY A 23 13.14 21.46 -3.33
CA GLY A 23 11.98 22.35 -3.14
C GLY A 23 10.88 22.19 -4.20
N ALA A 24 9.80 22.96 -4.10
CA ALA A 24 8.84 23.07 -5.19
C ALA A 24 9.53 23.64 -6.45
N GLY A 25 9.25 23.09 -7.63
CA GLY A 25 9.81 23.58 -8.92
C GLY A 25 11.29 23.29 -9.17
N THR A 26 12.00 22.65 -8.25
CA THR A 26 13.47 22.43 -8.33
C THR A 26 13.91 21.22 -9.17
N GLY A 27 13.12 20.81 -10.17
CA GLY A 27 13.60 19.87 -11.20
C GLY A 27 13.78 18.40 -10.80
N LYS A 28 13.23 17.90 -9.68
CA LYS A 28 13.37 16.47 -9.27
C LYS A 28 13.10 15.46 -10.40
N THR A 29 11.98 15.65 -11.11
CA THR A 29 11.60 14.79 -12.23
C THR A 29 12.62 14.88 -13.36
N THR A 30 13.14 16.08 -13.62
CA THR A 30 14.20 16.33 -14.62
C THR A 30 15.51 15.64 -14.23
N THR A 31 15.95 15.77 -12.97
CA THR A 31 17.14 15.08 -12.46
C THR A 31 16.99 13.56 -12.60
N LEU A 32 15.84 12.99 -12.23
CA LEU A 32 15.58 11.56 -12.40
C LEU A 32 15.57 11.13 -13.88
N ALA A 33 15.06 11.98 -14.78
CA ALA A 33 15.09 11.70 -16.22
C ALA A 33 16.52 11.74 -16.79
N LEU A 34 17.37 12.66 -16.31
CA LEU A 34 18.79 12.74 -16.67
C LEU A 34 19.54 11.47 -16.21
N LEU A 35 19.34 11.06 -14.95
CA LEU A 35 19.91 9.81 -14.43
C LEU A 35 19.43 8.59 -15.21
N ALA A 36 18.15 8.53 -15.56
CA ALA A 36 17.63 7.45 -16.37
C ALA A 36 18.27 7.38 -17.77
N ARG A 37 18.66 8.52 -18.35
CA ARG A 37 19.32 8.61 -19.67
C ARG A 37 20.81 8.23 -19.62
N SER A 38 21.46 8.29 -18.45
CA SER A 38 22.86 7.89 -18.29
C SER A 38 23.06 6.37 -18.24
N THR A 39 21.98 5.58 -18.34
CA THR A 39 22.04 4.12 -18.27
C THR A 39 21.16 3.43 -19.31
N GLN A 40 21.55 2.22 -19.71
CA GLN A 40 20.74 1.31 -20.53
C GLN A 40 19.88 0.36 -19.69
N ARG A 41 19.95 0.45 -18.36
CA ARG A 41 19.15 -0.39 -17.44
C ARG A 41 17.67 -0.07 -17.59
N ARG A 42 16.83 -1.09 -17.41
CA ARG A 42 15.38 -0.93 -17.38
C ARG A 42 14.94 -0.35 -16.04
N GLY A 43 14.15 0.72 -16.07
CA GLY A 43 13.67 1.41 -14.88
C GLY A 43 12.15 1.47 -14.78
N ARG A 44 11.65 1.84 -13.60
CA ARG A 44 10.25 2.16 -13.37
C ARG A 44 10.14 3.47 -12.62
N TYR A 45 9.33 4.37 -13.14
CA TYR A 45 8.98 5.63 -12.49
C TYR A 45 7.54 5.53 -11.97
N LEU A 46 7.36 5.68 -10.67
CA LEU A 46 6.07 5.66 -9.99
C LEU A 46 5.62 7.09 -9.67
N ALA A 47 4.58 7.54 -10.35
CA ALA A 47 3.99 8.84 -10.14
C ALA A 47 2.78 8.78 -9.20
N TYR A 48 2.49 9.90 -8.53
CA TYR A 48 1.32 10.03 -7.65
C TYR A 48 -0.01 9.99 -8.43
N ASN A 49 -0.08 10.69 -9.57
CA ASN A 49 -1.28 10.78 -10.39
C ASN A 49 -0.97 10.55 -11.88
N ARG A 50 -2.05 10.43 -12.67
CA ARG A 50 -1.96 10.13 -14.10
C ARG A 50 -1.25 11.24 -14.88
N ALA A 51 -1.57 12.51 -14.62
CA ALA A 51 -0.97 13.64 -15.33
C ALA A 51 0.56 13.65 -15.18
N ILE A 52 1.08 13.43 -13.96
CA ILE A 52 2.54 13.35 -13.70
C ILE A 52 3.15 12.13 -14.42
N ALA A 53 2.44 11.00 -14.49
CA ALA A 53 2.94 9.82 -15.18
C ALA A 53 3.04 10.03 -16.71
N GLU A 54 2.08 10.75 -17.29
CA GLU A 54 2.05 11.09 -18.71
C GLU A 54 3.12 12.11 -19.06
N ASP A 55 3.25 13.17 -18.26
CA ASP A 55 4.33 14.16 -18.41
C ASP A 55 5.72 13.52 -18.32
N ALA A 56 5.95 12.70 -17.29
CA ALA A 56 7.20 11.94 -17.17
C ALA A 56 7.46 11.00 -18.34
N ARG A 57 6.42 10.47 -19.01
CA ARG A 57 6.61 9.60 -20.19
C ARG A 57 7.21 10.34 -21.38
N ALA A 58 6.97 11.65 -21.50
CA ALA A 58 7.56 12.47 -22.55
C ALA A 58 9.05 12.74 -22.28
N SER A 59 9.46 12.87 -21.02
CA SER A 59 10.83 13.24 -20.64
C SER A 59 11.77 12.06 -20.38
N PHE A 60 11.26 10.90 -19.96
CA PHE A 60 12.08 9.72 -19.65
C PHE A 60 12.45 8.91 -20.90
N PRO A 61 13.57 8.16 -20.88
CA PRO A 61 13.93 7.28 -21.98
C PRO A 61 13.00 6.06 -22.06
N ALA A 62 12.94 5.42 -23.24
CA ALA A 62 12.09 4.25 -23.50
C ALA A 62 12.41 3.03 -22.62
N THR A 63 13.61 2.99 -22.01
CA THR A 63 14.01 1.98 -21.02
C THR A 63 13.26 2.11 -19.70
N VAL A 64 12.58 3.22 -19.43
CA VAL A 64 11.83 3.48 -18.20
C VAL A 64 10.33 3.44 -18.43
N THR A 65 9.64 2.64 -17.63
CA THR A 65 8.17 2.61 -17.62
C THR A 65 7.62 3.60 -16.59
N CYS A 66 6.93 4.65 -17.07
CA CYS A 66 6.24 5.64 -16.23
C CYS A 66 4.76 5.25 -16.00
N LYS A 67 4.40 4.96 -14.74
CA LYS A 67 3.04 4.57 -14.32
C LYS A 67 2.70 5.13 -12.94
N THR A 68 1.42 5.17 -12.58
CA THR A 68 1.03 5.31 -11.18
C THR A 68 1.13 3.97 -10.44
N ALA A 69 1.22 3.99 -9.11
CA ALA A 69 1.16 2.77 -8.31
C ALA A 69 -0.11 1.95 -8.60
N HIS A 70 -1.26 2.62 -8.73
CA HIS A 70 -2.53 1.99 -9.10
C HIS A 70 -2.49 1.34 -10.49
N ALA A 71 -1.96 2.01 -11.51
CA ALA A 71 -1.85 1.45 -12.85
C ALA A 71 -0.90 0.24 -12.90
N LEU A 72 0.17 0.27 -12.10
CA LEU A 72 1.07 -0.86 -11.94
C LEU A 72 0.35 -2.06 -11.28
N ALA A 73 -0.34 -1.82 -10.15
CA ALA A 73 -1.09 -2.85 -9.43
C ALA A 73 -2.24 -3.44 -10.27
N TYR A 74 -2.96 -2.60 -11.01
CA TYR A 74 -4.04 -3.03 -11.88
C TYR A 74 -3.55 -3.98 -12.97
N ALA A 75 -2.43 -3.63 -13.63
CA ALA A 75 -1.82 -4.47 -14.65
C ALA A 75 -1.36 -5.82 -14.07
N ALA A 76 -0.76 -5.83 -12.87
CA ALA A 76 -0.26 -7.05 -12.24
C ALA A 76 -1.40 -7.98 -11.77
N VAL A 77 -2.43 -7.44 -11.12
CA VAL A 77 -3.45 -8.25 -10.44
C VAL A 77 -4.86 -7.67 -10.51
N GLY A 78 -5.01 -6.34 -10.51
CA GLY A 78 -6.33 -5.70 -10.40
C GLY A 78 -7.29 -6.03 -11.54
N HIS A 79 -6.79 -6.29 -12.76
CA HIS A 79 -7.62 -6.70 -13.90
C HIS A 79 -8.46 -7.97 -13.61
N ARG A 80 -7.97 -8.88 -12.75
CA ARG A 80 -8.70 -10.09 -12.34
C ARG A 80 -9.94 -9.77 -11.49
N TYR A 81 -9.95 -8.60 -10.85
CA TYR A 81 -10.99 -8.14 -9.94
C TYR A 81 -11.81 -6.98 -10.52
N THR A 82 -11.76 -6.75 -11.84
CA THR A 82 -12.46 -5.65 -12.53
C THR A 82 -13.93 -5.55 -12.14
N ARG A 83 -14.66 -6.68 -12.10
CA ARG A 83 -16.06 -6.71 -11.67
C ARG A 83 -16.24 -6.13 -10.27
N ARG A 84 -15.36 -6.49 -9.32
CA ARG A 84 -15.42 -6.01 -7.94
C ARG A 84 -15.01 -4.55 -7.82
N LEU A 85 -13.95 -4.13 -8.53
CA LEU A 85 -13.44 -2.77 -8.53
C LEU A 85 -14.45 -1.76 -9.10
N ASN A 86 -15.26 -2.17 -10.08
CA ASN A 86 -16.30 -1.34 -10.69
C ASN A 86 -17.67 -1.45 -9.99
N SER A 87 -17.76 -2.23 -8.91
CA SER A 87 -19.01 -2.39 -8.15
C SER A 87 -19.12 -1.35 -7.03
N PRO A 88 -20.35 -0.98 -6.59
CA PRO A 88 -20.54 -0.15 -5.41
C PRO A 88 -19.80 -0.67 -4.17
N ARG A 89 -19.48 0.26 -3.27
CA ARG A 89 -18.86 -0.06 -1.98
C ARG A 89 -19.78 -1.01 -1.22
N ARG A 90 -19.24 -2.16 -0.80
CA ARG A 90 -19.97 -3.09 0.06
C ARG A 90 -19.77 -2.66 1.51
N PRO A 91 -20.84 -2.61 2.33
CA PRO A 91 -20.68 -2.34 3.74
C PRO A 91 -20.01 -3.53 4.43
N ALA A 92 -19.19 -3.24 5.45
CA ALA A 92 -18.36 -4.23 6.14
C ALA A 92 -19.15 -5.44 6.64
N TRP A 93 -20.30 -5.20 7.27
CA TRP A 93 -21.16 -6.26 7.80
C TRP A 93 -21.61 -7.26 6.73
N ARG A 94 -21.91 -6.80 5.51
CA ARG A 94 -22.32 -7.70 4.42
C ARG A 94 -21.13 -8.50 3.92
N THR A 95 -19.94 -7.90 3.85
CA THR A 95 -18.72 -8.65 3.54
C THR A 95 -18.40 -9.67 4.63
N GLY A 96 -18.64 -9.33 5.89
CA GLY A 96 -18.48 -10.28 7.00
C GLY A 96 -19.46 -11.44 6.92
N CYS A 97 -20.74 -11.21 6.66
CA CYS A 97 -21.73 -12.28 6.43
C CYS A 97 -21.27 -13.26 5.35
N ASP A 98 -20.84 -12.75 4.19
CA ASP A 98 -20.33 -13.59 3.08
C ASP A 98 -19.10 -14.42 3.47
N LEU A 99 -18.36 -13.99 4.50
CA LEU A 99 -17.18 -14.67 5.03
C LEU A 99 -17.51 -15.57 6.25
N GLY A 100 -18.79 -15.72 6.61
CA GLY A 100 -19.22 -16.53 7.76
C GLY A 100 -19.19 -15.80 9.11
N LEU A 101 -18.95 -14.49 9.14
CA LEU A 101 -19.11 -13.68 10.34
C LEU A 101 -20.60 -13.35 10.53
N THR A 102 -21.39 -14.33 10.98
CA THR A 102 -22.85 -14.24 11.14
C THR A 102 -23.30 -13.93 12.55
N ASP A 103 -22.53 -14.37 13.55
CA ASP A 103 -22.93 -14.30 14.95
C ASP A 103 -22.07 -13.33 15.77
N SER A 104 -22.56 -12.97 16.95
CA SER A 104 -21.76 -12.24 17.93
C SER A 104 -20.75 -13.18 18.59
N LEU A 105 -19.59 -12.64 18.92
CA LEU A 105 -18.51 -13.37 19.62
C LEU A 105 -18.32 -12.77 21.00
N ARG A 106 -18.17 -13.61 22.02
CA ARG A 106 -17.85 -13.15 23.38
C ARG A 106 -16.35 -13.26 23.63
N ILE A 107 -15.70 -12.15 23.98
CA ILE A 107 -14.26 -12.07 24.31
C ILE A 107 -14.11 -11.30 25.63
N GLY A 108 -13.33 -11.82 26.58
CA GLY A 108 -13.10 -11.13 27.86
C GLY A 108 -14.39 -10.76 28.61
N GLY A 109 -15.42 -11.62 28.53
CA GLY A 109 -16.74 -11.37 29.12
C GLY A 109 -17.61 -10.33 28.40
N ARG A 110 -17.20 -9.82 27.23
CA ARG A 110 -17.94 -8.82 26.46
C ARG A 110 -18.43 -9.38 25.13
N ASP A 111 -19.67 -9.04 24.78
CA ASP A 111 -20.25 -9.43 23.50
C ASP A 111 -19.84 -8.45 22.41
N ILE A 112 -19.15 -8.97 21.39
CA ILE A 112 -18.75 -8.26 20.19
C ILE A 112 -19.79 -8.53 19.12
N SER A 113 -20.49 -7.47 18.70
CA SER A 113 -21.46 -7.59 17.62
C SER A 113 -20.81 -8.06 16.32
N GLN A 114 -21.58 -8.79 15.52
CA GLN A 114 -21.20 -9.22 14.18
C GLN A 114 -20.71 -8.05 13.28
N ARG A 115 -21.34 -6.87 13.41
CA ARG A 115 -20.91 -5.66 12.70
C ARG A 115 -19.55 -5.17 13.18
N THR A 116 -19.28 -5.19 14.48
CA THR A 116 -17.98 -4.81 15.04
C THR A 116 -16.90 -5.77 14.55
N LEU A 117 -17.16 -7.08 14.61
CA LEU A 117 -16.24 -8.11 14.15
C LEU A 117 -15.91 -7.97 12.65
N SER A 118 -16.92 -7.74 11.82
CA SER A 118 -16.75 -7.54 10.37
C SER A 118 -15.91 -6.30 10.05
N ASN A 119 -16.10 -5.21 10.80
CA ASN A 119 -15.28 -4.01 10.64
C ASN A 119 -13.85 -4.24 11.14
N ALA A 120 -13.67 -4.98 12.23
CA ALA A 120 -12.37 -5.34 12.76
C ALA A 120 -11.57 -6.14 11.73
N ALA A 121 -12.16 -7.19 11.15
CA ALA A 121 -11.54 -8.04 10.14
C ALA A 121 -11.08 -7.24 8.90
N LEU A 122 -11.94 -6.39 8.33
CA LEU A 122 -11.56 -5.55 7.19
C LEU A 122 -10.46 -4.53 7.55
N ARG A 123 -10.48 -3.97 8.76
CA ARG A 123 -9.41 -3.08 9.23
C ARG A 123 -8.09 -3.82 9.44
N THR A 124 -8.12 -5.07 9.90
CA THR A 124 -6.93 -5.93 10.02
C THR A 124 -6.28 -6.12 8.65
N VAL A 125 -7.05 -6.54 7.64
CA VAL A 125 -6.55 -6.70 6.27
C VAL A 125 -6.02 -5.38 5.71
N THR A 126 -6.73 -4.27 5.94
CA THR A 126 -6.30 -2.94 5.49
C THR A 126 -4.96 -2.53 6.09
N ARG A 127 -4.78 -2.73 7.40
CA ARG A 127 -3.52 -2.44 8.09
C ARG A 127 -2.39 -3.32 7.58
N PHE A 128 -2.64 -4.61 7.40
CA PHE A 128 -1.68 -5.54 6.81
C PHE A 128 -1.20 -5.06 5.43
N CYS A 129 -2.12 -4.64 4.55
CA CYS A 129 -1.78 -4.10 3.23
C CYS A 129 -0.99 -2.77 3.27
N HIS A 130 -0.89 -2.11 4.42
CA HIS A 130 -0.05 -0.92 4.61
C HIS A 130 1.34 -1.23 5.18
N THR A 131 1.66 -2.51 5.40
CA THR A 131 2.99 -2.96 5.85
C THR A 131 3.77 -3.64 4.73
N ALA A 132 5.04 -3.92 4.98
CA ALA A 132 5.89 -4.76 4.12
C ALA A 132 5.92 -6.23 4.59
N GLU A 133 5.07 -6.62 5.55
CA GLU A 133 5.07 -7.96 6.12
C GLU A 133 4.49 -9.00 5.17
N ARG A 134 4.92 -10.25 5.33
CA ARG A 134 4.47 -11.38 4.49
C ARG A 134 3.25 -12.11 5.04
N THR A 135 2.93 -11.88 6.31
CA THR A 135 1.86 -12.58 7.05
C THR A 135 1.12 -11.62 7.95
N ILE A 136 -0.17 -11.86 8.19
CA ILE A 136 -0.96 -11.06 9.12
C ILE A 136 -0.54 -11.39 10.56
N GLY A 137 0.11 -10.44 11.24
CA GLY A 137 0.37 -10.48 12.69
C GLY A 137 -0.74 -9.82 13.55
N HIS A 138 -0.69 -10.08 14.86
CA HIS A 138 -1.62 -9.58 15.88
C HIS A 138 -1.71 -8.05 15.91
N HIS A 139 -0.61 -7.32 15.68
CA HIS A 139 -0.58 -5.86 15.71
C HIS A 139 -1.39 -5.21 14.57
N HIS A 140 -1.74 -5.98 13.53
CA HIS A 140 -2.67 -5.51 12.50
C HIS A 140 -4.11 -5.43 13.03
N VAL A 141 -4.48 -6.24 14.03
CA VAL A 141 -5.83 -6.24 14.59
C VAL A 141 -6.07 -4.91 15.32
N PRO A 142 -7.16 -4.18 15.00
CA PRO A 142 -7.49 -2.95 15.72
C PRO A 142 -7.90 -3.25 17.16
N ARG A 143 -7.44 -2.40 18.08
CA ARG A 143 -8.01 -2.37 19.42
C ARG A 143 -9.50 -2.09 19.34
N LEU A 144 -10.29 -2.96 19.95
CA LEU A 144 -11.73 -2.81 20.02
C LEU A 144 -12.05 -2.03 21.29
N ARG A 145 -12.89 -0.99 21.18
CA ARG A 145 -13.26 -0.16 22.32
C ARG A 145 -13.83 -1.04 23.44
N GLY A 146 -13.24 -0.95 24.63
CA GLY A 146 -13.65 -1.75 25.79
C GLY A 146 -12.96 -3.12 25.88
N LEU A 147 -12.06 -3.45 24.97
CA LEU A 147 -11.13 -4.58 25.03
C LEU A 147 -9.70 -4.07 24.93
N ASP A 148 -9.40 -2.98 25.65
CA ASP A 148 -8.14 -2.24 25.58
C ASP A 148 -7.03 -2.85 26.46
N ASP A 149 -7.37 -3.89 27.23
CA ASP A 149 -6.43 -4.68 28.03
C ASP A 149 -5.56 -5.55 27.09
N PRO A 150 -4.22 -5.45 27.15
CA PRO A 150 -3.32 -6.20 26.29
C PRO A 150 -3.50 -7.73 26.35
N ASP A 151 -4.00 -8.30 27.44
CA ASP A 151 -4.20 -9.74 27.57
C ASP A 151 -5.33 -10.26 26.67
N HIS A 152 -6.35 -9.44 26.39
CA HIS A 152 -7.45 -9.79 25.48
C HIS A 152 -7.08 -9.66 23.98
N HIS A 153 -5.90 -9.12 23.66
CA HIS A 153 -5.40 -9.04 22.27
C HIS A 153 -4.63 -10.30 21.83
N ALA A 154 -4.31 -11.19 22.77
CA ALA A 154 -3.51 -12.38 22.55
C ALA A 154 -4.32 -13.67 22.47
N GLU A 155 -5.61 -13.69 22.82
CA GLU A 155 -6.41 -14.91 22.80
C GLU A 155 -6.67 -15.38 21.35
N PRO A 156 -6.11 -16.53 20.92
CA PRO A 156 -6.63 -17.21 19.75
C PRO A 156 -8.04 -17.70 20.08
N SER A 157 -8.96 -17.60 19.13
CA SER A 157 -10.25 -18.28 19.21
C SER A 157 -10.00 -19.79 19.27
N GLU A 158 -9.99 -20.38 20.46
CA GLU A 158 -10.19 -21.81 20.61
C GLU A 158 -11.65 -22.10 20.24
N GLY A 159 -11.84 -22.55 19.00
CA GLY A 159 -13.11 -23.09 18.53
C GLY A 159 -13.27 -24.53 19.03
N VAL A 160 -14.46 -24.81 19.56
CA VAL A 160 -15.05 -26.14 19.65
C VAL A 160 -15.47 -26.61 18.27
#